data_AF-A0A2V6JIP4-F1
#
_entry.id   AF-A0A2V6JIP4-F1
#
_cell.length_a   1.000
_cell.length_b   1.000
_cell.length_c   1.000
_cell.angle_alpha   90.00
_cell.angle_beta   90.00
_cell.angle_gamma   90.00
#
_symmetry.space_group_name_H-M   'P 1'
#
loop_
_entity.id
_entity.type
_entity.pdbx_description
1 polymer ?
#
loop_
_entity_poly.entity_id
_entity_poly.type
_entity_poly.pdbx_seq_one_letter_code
_entity_poly.pdbx_strand_id
1 'polypeptide(L)'
;MISRSAKRAKLIALLVLLLFVPVTICRGETATEDQEEYDRILQLISNEDWKAASDAAASYLAKTGTSGDLQARLRYIVIYTTAGAVSTGAFDFDVLNKRLKGFVAKSVTLPDRPVINDAQPGRMNAICISDPHATSFMVVAANKTNTTIHAFEYVKLQQAVDLAPHVGELGSITGTLRKIEPNPNKSRALVLRIYIDDATIAFSKHS
;
A
#
# COMPACT_ATOMS: atom_id res chain seq x y z
N MET A 1 -39.54 31.79 56.67
CA MET A 1 -40.36 30.86 55.86
C MET A 1 -40.01 31.03 54.39
N ILE A 2 -39.08 30.23 53.85
CA ILE A 2 -38.80 30.17 52.40
C ILE A 2 -39.48 28.92 51.87
N SER A 3 -40.42 29.14 50.97
CA SER A 3 -41.43 28.21 50.48
C SER A 3 -40.82 26.92 49.89
N ARG A 4 -41.35 25.76 50.33
CA ARG A 4 -41.07 24.42 49.75
C ARG A 4 -41.33 24.34 48.24
N SER A 5 -42.06 25.30 47.68
CA SER A 5 -42.39 25.42 46.24
C SER A 5 -41.16 25.68 45.35
N ALA A 6 -40.22 26.54 45.79
CA ALA A 6 -39.07 26.93 44.97
C ALA A 6 -38.06 25.79 44.75
N LYS A 7 -37.97 24.84 45.70
CA LYS A 7 -37.10 23.66 45.58
C LYS A 7 -37.68 22.62 44.61
N ARG A 8 -39.01 22.48 44.52
CA ARG A 8 -39.67 21.57 43.58
C ARG A 8 -39.60 22.10 42.14
N ALA A 9 -39.75 23.41 41.95
CA ALA A 9 -39.62 24.03 40.63
C ALA A 9 -38.19 23.90 40.05
N LYS A 10 -37.15 24.03 40.89
CA LYS A 10 -35.75 23.82 40.46
C LYS A 10 -35.42 22.36 40.15
N LEU A 11 -36.02 21.40 40.87
CA LEU A 11 -35.78 19.98 40.63
C LEU A 11 -36.43 19.51 39.32
N ILE A 12 -37.61 20.06 38.98
CA ILE A 12 -38.30 19.77 37.71
C ILE A 12 -37.56 20.41 36.53
N ALA A 13 -37.06 21.65 36.68
CA ALA A 13 -36.27 22.31 35.65
C ALA A 13 -34.93 21.59 35.36
N LEU A 14 -34.30 20.99 36.38
CA LEU A 14 -33.07 20.22 36.21
C LEU A 14 -33.31 18.85 35.55
N LEU A 15 -34.46 18.21 35.79
CA LEU A 15 -34.81 16.93 35.17
C LEU A 15 -35.17 17.07 33.67
N VAL A 16 -35.78 18.19 33.28
CA VAL A 16 -36.15 18.45 31.87
C VAL A 16 -34.92 18.76 31.00
N LEU A 17 -33.85 19.32 31.59
CA LEU A 17 -32.61 19.63 30.86
C LEU A 17 -31.74 18.38 30.59
N LEU A 18 -31.94 17.29 31.33
CA LEU A 18 -31.21 16.02 31.17
C LEU A 18 -31.77 15.09 30.08
N LEU A 19 -32.91 15.43 29.46
CA LEU A 19 -33.56 14.63 28.42
C LEU A 19 -33.22 15.07 26.99
N PHE A 20 -32.42 16.12 26.81
CA PHE A 20 -31.93 16.57 25.50
C PHE A 20 -30.43 16.26 25.33
N VAL A 21 -30.03 15.00 25.56
CA VAL A 21 -28.78 14.52 24.95
C VAL A 21 -29.15 14.16 23.52
N PRO A 22 -28.70 14.90 22.49
CA PRO A 22 -28.82 14.43 21.13
C PRO A 22 -28.06 13.11 21.07
N VAL A 23 -28.79 12.01 20.90
CA VAL A 23 -28.19 10.74 20.49
C VAL A 23 -27.71 11.01 19.08
N THR A 24 -26.47 11.49 18.97
CA THR A 24 -25.73 11.46 17.72
C THR A 24 -25.59 10.00 17.41
N ILE A 25 -26.50 9.48 16.58
CA ILE A 25 -26.34 8.18 15.95
C ILE A 25 -25.10 8.33 15.08
N CYS A 26 -23.94 8.00 15.64
CA CYS A 26 -22.76 7.71 14.86
C CYS A 26 -23.16 6.54 13.96
N ARG A 27 -23.58 6.84 12.74
CA ARG A 27 -23.62 5.89 11.66
C ARG A 27 -22.16 5.44 11.49
N GLY A 28 -21.81 4.31 12.10
CA GLY A 28 -20.59 3.62 11.73
C GLY A 28 -20.73 3.34 10.24
N GLU A 29 -19.91 4.00 9.43
CA GLU A 29 -19.71 3.62 8.05
C GLU A 29 -19.29 2.15 8.09
N THR A 30 -20.20 1.27 7.68
CA THR A 30 -19.90 -0.14 7.55
C THR A 30 -18.89 -0.23 6.43
N ALA A 31 -17.69 -0.71 6.74
CA ALA A 31 -16.69 -0.98 5.71
C ALA A 31 -17.36 -1.83 4.64
N THR A 32 -17.23 -1.43 3.37
CA THR A 32 -17.73 -2.24 2.26
C THR A 32 -16.98 -3.57 2.26
N GLU A 33 -17.59 -4.67 1.82
CA GLU A 33 -16.95 -5.99 1.72
C GLU A 33 -15.59 -5.92 1.00
N ASP A 34 -15.50 -5.06 -0.02
CA ASP A 34 -14.28 -4.76 -0.77
C ASP A 34 -13.14 -4.19 0.09
N GLN A 35 -13.47 -3.41 1.11
CA GLN A 35 -12.51 -2.82 2.04
C GLN A 35 -12.02 -3.89 3.03
N GLU A 36 -12.91 -4.73 3.55
CA GLU A 36 -12.54 -5.83 4.45
C GLU A 36 -11.60 -6.84 3.78
N GLU A 37 -11.85 -7.18 2.51
CA GLU A 37 -10.98 -8.08 1.76
C GLU A 37 -9.61 -7.45 1.49
N TYR A 38 -9.56 -6.17 1.14
CA TYR A 38 -8.31 -5.45 0.95
C TYR A 38 -7.49 -5.39 2.25
N ASP A 39 -8.13 -5.04 3.37
CA ASP A 39 -7.50 -4.96 4.69
C ASP A 39 -6.98 -6.33 5.15
N ARG A 40 -7.72 -7.40 4.85
CA ARG A 40 -7.25 -8.77 5.09
C ARG A 40 -5.97 -9.09 4.32
N ILE A 41 -5.86 -8.68 3.06
CA ILE A 41 -4.65 -8.86 2.27
C ILE A 41 -3.49 -8.10 2.91
N LEU A 42 -3.70 -6.85 3.32
CA LEU A 42 -2.66 -6.06 4.00
C LEU A 42 -2.23 -6.70 5.32
N GLN A 43 -3.15 -7.28 6.07
CA GLN A 43 -2.83 -8.01 7.30
C GLN A 43 -1.95 -9.25 7.01
N LEU A 44 -2.25 -10.02 5.95
CA LEU A 44 -1.44 -11.16 5.54
C LEU A 44 -0.02 -10.73 5.13
N ILE A 45 0.10 -9.60 4.41
CA ILE A 45 1.40 -8.99 4.04
C ILE A 45 2.16 -8.58 5.30
N SER A 46 1.51 -7.92 6.25
CA SER A 46 2.13 -7.48 7.51
C SER A 46 2.62 -8.66 8.35
N ASN A 47 1.95 -9.81 8.25
CA ASN A 47 2.34 -11.05 8.91
C ASN A 47 3.38 -11.85 8.12
N GLU A 48 3.80 -11.37 6.94
CA GLU A 48 4.69 -12.09 6.02
C GLU A 48 4.16 -13.47 5.58
N ASP A 49 2.83 -13.67 5.61
CA ASP A 49 2.18 -14.87 5.05
C ASP A 49 2.06 -14.72 3.52
N TRP A 50 3.21 -14.80 2.86
CA TRP A 50 3.35 -14.44 1.46
C TRP A 50 2.49 -15.28 0.52
N LYS A 51 2.35 -16.57 0.81
CA LYS A 51 1.54 -17.46 -0.02
C LYS A 51 0.07 -17.08 0.10
N ALA A 52 -0.45 -16.94 1.31
CA ALA A 52 -1.86 -16.58 1.51
C ALA A 52 -2.15 -15.17 0.96
N ALA A 53 -1.25 -14.20 1.18
CA ALA A 53 -1.38 -12.86 0.62
C ALA A 53 -1.41 -12.88 -0.91
N SER A 54 -0.54 -13.67 -1.54
CA SER A 54 -0.48 -13.82 -3.00
C SER A 54 -1.74 -14.46 -3.57
N ASP A 55 -2.22 -15.53 -2.94
CA ASP A 55 -3.45 -16.22 -3.35
C ASP A 55 -4.68 -15.30 -3.20
N ALA A 56 -4.80 -14.59 -2.07
CA ALA A 56 -5.88 -13.66 -1.80
C ALA A 56 -5.89 -12.48 -2.77
N ALA A 57 -4.73 -11.85 -3.02
CA ALA A 57 -4.62 -10.74 -3.95
C ALA A 57 -4.90 -11.13 -5.40
N ALA A 58 -4.46 -12.32 -5.82
CA ALA A 58 -4.75 -12.83 -7.16
C ALA A 58 -6.24 -13.15 -7.33
N SER A 59 -6.88 -13.70 -6.29
CA SER A 59 -8.31 -13.95 -6.27
C SER A 59 -9.11 -12.64 -6.37
N TYR A 60 -8.73 -11.63 -5.58
CA TYR A 60 -9.39 -10.33 -5.61
C TYR A 60 -9.21 -9.63 -6.97
N LEU A 61 -8.00 -9.67 -7.54
CA LEU A 61 -7.74 -9.10 -8.87
C LEU A 61 -8.60 -9.71 -9.98
N ALA A 62 -9.05 -10.97 -9.82
CA ALA A 62 -9.88 -11.66 -10.79
C ALA A 62 -11.39 -11.33 -10.66
N LYS A 63 -11.83 -10.63 -9.62
CA LYS A 63 -13.24 -10.25 -9.44
C LYS A 63 -13.66 -9.24 -10.51
N THR A 64 -14.90 -9.38 -11.00
CA THR A 64 -15.52 -8.41 -11.91
C THR A 64 -15.92 -7.15 -11.16
N GLY A 65 -15.73 -5.98 -11.77
CA GLY A 65 -16.16 -4.70 -11.18
C GLY A 65 -15.09 -3.99 -10.34
N THR A 66 -13.93 -4.61 -10.10
CA THR A 66 -12.78 -3.96 -9.45
C THR A 66 -12.34 -2.73 -10.27
N SER A 67 -12.22 -1.58 -9.62
CA SER A 67 -11.80 -0.32 -10.27
C SER A 67 -10.40 -0.44 -10.88
N GLY A 68 -10.10 0.38 -11.89
CA GLY A 68 -8.78 0.37 -12.54
C GLY A 68 -7.62 0.61 -11.57
N ASP A 69 -7.81 1.54 -10.64
CA ASP A 69 -6.83 1.89 -9.61
C ASP A 69 -6.60 0.73 -8.63
N LEU A 70 -7.68 0.10 -8.16
CA LEU A 70 -7.57 -1.06 -7.28
C LEU A 70 -6.92 -2.25 -8.00
N GLN A 71 -7.25 -2.48 -9.27
CA GLN A 71 -6.57 -3.48 -10.05
C GLN A 71 -5.06 -3.21 -10.18
N ALA A 72 -4.64 -1.95 -10.38
CA ALA A 72 -3.22 -1.58 -10.46
C ALA A 72 -2.47 -1.84 -9.15
N ARG A 73 -3.09 -1.54 -8.01
CA ARG A 73 -2.57 -1.85 -6.66
C ARG A 73 -2.47 -3.36 -6.43
N LEU A 74 -3.55 -4.10 -6.70
CA LEU A 74 -3.59 -5.55 -6.55
C LEU A 74 -2.56 -6.25 -7.44
N ARG A 75 -2.34 -5.75 -8.67
CA ARG A 75 -1.31 -6.28 -9.58
C ARG A 75 0.09 -6.19 -8.95
N TYR A 76 0.43 -5.05 -8.35
CA TYR A 76 1.69 -4.91 -7.63
C TYR A 76 1.74 -5.81 -6.39
N ILE A 77 0.66 -5.88 -5.60
CA ILE A 77 0.59 -6.78 -4.43
C ILE A 77 0.86 -8.23 -4.84
N VAL A 78 0.25 -8.71 -5.94
CA VAL A 78 0.51 -10.06 -6.46
C VAL A 78 1.98 -10.22 -6.84
N ILE A 79 2.60 -9.25 -7.53
CA ILE A 79 4.05 -9.31 -7.85
C ILE A 79 4.88 -9.47 -6.57
N TYR A 80 4.68 -8.56 -5.61
CA TYR A 80 5.46 -8.49 -4.37
C TYR A 80 5.30 -9.74 -3.51
N THR A 81 4.07 -10.18 -3.28
CA THR A 81 3.76 -11.34 -2.42
C THR A 81 4.14 -12.66 -3.09
N THR A 82 4.05 -12.79 -4.42
CA THR A 82 4.55 -13.98 -5.12
C THR A 82 6.07 -14.08 -4.99
N ALA A 83 6.78 -12.95 -5.06
CA ALA A 83 8.21 -12.91 -4.81
C ALA A 83 8.55 -13.30 -3.36
N GLY A 84 7.77 -12.80 -2.39
CA GLY A 84 7.88 -13.22 -0.99
C GLY A 84 7.69 -14.73 -0.82
N ALA A 85 6.71 -15.33 -1.49
CA ALA A 85 6.46 -16.77 -1.42
C ALA A 85 7.58 -17.60 -2.08
N VAL A 86 8.24 -17.07 -3.12
CA VAL A 86 9.46 -17.70 -3.67
C VAL A 86 10.61 -17.62 -2.66
N SER A 87 10.75 -16.50 -1.95
CA SER A 87 11.84 -16.31 -0.99
C SER A 87 11.79 -17.30 0.17
N THR A 88 10.59 -17.67 0.63
CA THR A 88 10.38 -18.66 1.70
C THR A 88 10.32 -20.10 1.18
N GLY A 89 10.40 -20.30 -0.14
CA GLY A 89 10.31 -21.61 -0.79
C GLY A 89 8.89 -22.18 -0.89
N ALA A 90 7.86 -21.40 -0.53
CA ALA A 90 6.46 -21.79 -0.71
C ALA A 90 6.07 -21.88 -2.20
N PHE A 91 6.70 -21.06 -3.04
CA PHE A 91 6.65 -21.15 -4.50
C PHE A 91 8.04 -21.35 -5.09
N ASP A 92 8.10 -21.92 -6.29
CA ASP A 92 9.29 -21.89 -7.13
C ASP A 92 9.20 -20.77 -8.19
N PHE A 93 10.29 -20.62 -8.97
CA PHE A 93 10.34 -19.61 -10.02
C PHE A 93 9.41 -19.90 -11.20
N ASP A 94 8.98 -21.15 -11.40
CA ASP A 94 8.05 -21.50 -12.47
C ASP A 94 6.62 -21.06 -12.12
N VAL A 95 6.22 -21.24 -10.86
CA VAL A 95 5.00 -20.67 -10.29
C VAL A 95 5.01 -19.15 -10.38
N LEU A 96 6.13 -18.50 -10.03
CA LEU A 96 6.29 -17.05 -10.20
C LEU A 96 6.03 -16.63 -11.65
N ASN A 97 6.73 -17.22 -12.61
CA ASN A 97 6.59 -16.88 -14.02
C ASN A 97 5.17 -17.10 -14.55
N LYS A 98 4.53 -18.21 -14.13
CA LYS A 98 3.15 -18.52 -14.50
C LYS A 98 2.16 -17.52 -13.92
N ARG A 99 2.31 -17.16 -12.65
CA ARG A 99 1.39 -16.27 -11.93
C ARG A 99 1.47 -14.83 -12.43
N LEU A 100 2.66 -14.36 -12.77
CA LEU A 100 2.88 -13.00 -13.26
C LEU A 100 2.71 -12.87 -14.78
N LYS A 101 2.34 -13.96 -15.46
CA LYS A 101 2.09 -13.98 -16.90
C LYS A 101 0.93 -13.03 -17.23
N GLY A 102 1.17 -12.14 -18.19
CA GLY A 102 0.16 -11.19 -18.68
C GLY A 102 0.06 -9.87 -17.90
N PHE A 103 0.94 -9.64 -16.91
CA PHE A 103 1.02 -8.35 -16.23
C PHE A 103 1.81 -7.29 -17.01
N VAL A 104 2.66 -7.70 -17.95
CA VAL A 104 3.38 -6.79 -18.85
C VAL A 104 2.37 -5.97 -19.67
N ALA A 105 2.69 -4.69 -19.89
CA ALA A 105 1.86 -3.66 -20.51
C ALA A 105 0.57 -3.30 -19.72
N LYS A 106 0.50 -3.66 -18.44
CA LYS A 106 -0.59 -3.23 -17.54
C LYS A 106 -0.09 -2.16 -16.57
N SER A 107 -1.01 -1.31 -16.11
CA SER A 107 -0.72 -0.35 -15.05
C SER A 107 -0.41 -1.07 -13.73
N VAL A 108 0.50 -0.52 -12.94
CA VAL A 108 0.82 -0.96 -11.58
C VAL A 108 0.93 0.26 -10.67
N THR A 109 0.44 0.14 -9.45
CA THR A 109 0.56 1.17 -8.41
C THR A 109 1.26 0.57 -7.20
N LEU A 110 2.39 1.17 -6.85
CA LEU A 110 3.27 0.77 -5.77
C LEU A 110 2.72 1.32 -4.44
N PRO A 111 2.99 0.66 -3.30
CA PRO A 111 2.54 1.14 -2.00
C PRO A 111 3.16 2.49 -1.69
N ASP A 112 2.48 3.23 -0.81
CA ASP A 112 3.01 4.45 -0.23
C ASP A 112 4.34 4.15 0.48
N ARG A 113 5.36 4.95 0.19
CA ARG A 113 6.69 4.84 0.78
C ARG A 113 7.21 6.19 1.21
N PRO A 114 8.02 6.26 2.28
CA PRO A 114 8.64 7.51 2.69
C PRO A 114 9.53 8.05 1.57
N VAL A 115 9.39 9.35 1.29
CA VAL A 115 10.30 10.11 0.45
C VAL A 115 11.45 10.62 1.31
N ILE A 116 12.68 10.31 0.91
CA ILE A 116 13.90 10.65 1.64
C ILE A 116 14.91 11.34 0.71
N ASN A 117 15.80 12.14 1.28
CA ASN A 117 16.87 12.86 0.56
C ASN A 117 18.24 12.18 0.65
N ASP A 118 18.35 11.07 1.38
CA ASP A 118 19.61 10.38 1.65
C ASP A 118 19.61 9.00 0.98
N ALA A 119 20.07 8.95 -0.27
CA ALA A 119 20.13 7.73 -1.09
C ALA A 119 21.25 6.76 -0.65
N GLN A 120 21.53 6.68 0.64
CA GLN A 120 22.56 5.80 1.17
C GLN A 120 22.25 4.32 0.86
N PRO A 121 23.28 3.52 0.55
CA PRO A 121 23.12 2.07 0.41
C PRO A 121 22.39 1.47 1.62
N GLY A 122 21.33 0.70 1.38
CA GLY A 122 20.56 0.04 2.42
C GLY A 122 19.26 0.73 2.84
N ARG A 123 18.94 1.92 2.30
CA ARG A 123 17.62 2.55 2.45
C ARG A 123 16.57 1.85 1.57
N MET A 124 16.16 0.65 1.98
CA MET A 124 15.10 -0.12 1.32
C MET A 124 13.72 0.44 1.66
N ASN A 125 12.73 0.11 0.84
CA ASN A 125 11.33 0.49 1.02
C ASN A 125 11.10 2.02 1.08
N ALA A 126 11.95 2.81 0.43
CA ALA A 126 11.86 4.26 0.38
C ALA A 126 12.04 4.79 -1.06
N ILE A 127 11.43 5.94 -1.36
CA ILE A 127 11.64 6.66 -2.62
C ILE A 127 12.78 7.65 -2.40
N CYS A 128 13.84 7.52 -3.19
CA CYS A 128 14.96 8.43 -3.16
C CYS A 128 15.52 8.63 -4.58
N ILE A 129 15.68 9.88 -4.98
CA ILE A 129 16.29 10.28 -6.24
C ILE A 129 17.43 11.24 -5.89
N SER A 130 18.66 10.85 -6.17
CA SER A 130 19.85 11.65 -5.83
C SER A 130 20.04 12.86 -6.73
N ASP A 131 19.56 12.80 -7.97
CA ASP A 131 19.64 13.87 -8.97
C ASP A 131 18.22 14.35 -9.33
N PRO A 132 17.82 15.59 -9.01
CA PRO A 132 16.48 16.10 -9.30
C PRO A 132 16.15 16.17 -10.80
N HIS A 133 17.14 16.05 -11.68
CA HIS A 133 16.94 15.97 -13.13
C HIS A 133 16.80 14.53 -13.64
N ALA A 134 17.04 13.53 -12.79
CA ALA A 134 16.93 12.14 -13.19
C ALA A 134 15.46 11.75 -13.41
N THR A 135 15.20 11.20 -14.59
CA THR A 135 13.91 10.58 -14.92
C THR A 135 13.93 9.08 -14.66
N SER A 136 14.99 8.53 -14.09
CA SER A 136 15.14 7.11 -13.85
C SER A 136 15.83 6.84 -12.53
N PHE A 137 15.25 5.95 -11.74
CA PHE A 137 15.76 5.58 -10.42
C PHE A 137 15.33 4.15 -10.08
N MET A 138 15.81 3.66 -8.95
CA MET A 138 15.48 2.33 -8.45
C MET A 138 14.96 2.43 -7.02
N VAL A 139 13.89 1.70 -6.74
CA VAL A 139 13.44 1.42 -5.37
C VAL A 139 13.69 -0.04 -5.06
N VAL A 140 14.11 -0.32 -3.83
CA VAL A 140 14.34 -1.70 -3.36
C VAL A 140 13.17 -2.08 -2.46
N ALA A 141 12.35 -3.01 -2.91
CA ALA A 141 11.25 -3.57 -2.12
C ALA A 141 11.74 -4.80 -1.35
N ALA A 142 11.76 -4.70 -0.03
CA ALA A 142 12.26 -5.74 0.86
C ALA A 142 11.24 -6.10 1.93
N ASN A 143 11.42 -7.28 2.53
CA ASN A 143 10.63 -7.73 3.67
C ASN A 143 10.81 -6.80 4.90
N LYS A 144 10.03 -7.02 5.96
CA LYS A 144 9.98 -6.12 7.13
C LYS A 144 11.34 -5.96 7.83
N THR A 145 12.18 -6.99 7.78
CA THR A 145 13.51 -7.00 8.40
C THR A 145 14.65 -6.62 7.45
N ASN A 146 14.34 -6.24 6.20
CA ASN A 146 15.31 -5.86 5.16
C ASN A 146 16.37 -6.95 4.86
N THR A 147 16.08 -8.22 5.14
CA THR A 147 16.99 -9.35 4.91
C THR A 147 16.77 -10.00 3.54
N THR A 148 15.59 -9.81 2.96
CA THR A 148 15.21 -10.37 1.66
C THR A 148 14.68 -9.27 0.77
N ILE A 149 15.25 -9.15 -0.43
CA ILE A 149 14.77 -8.23 -1.46
C ILE A 149 13.81 -9.00 -2.37
N HIS A 150 12.54 -8.63 -2.26
CA HIS A 150 11.49 -9.22 -3.08
C HIS A 150 11.53 -8.65 -4.49
N ALA A 151 11.72 -7.33 -4.66
CA ALA A 151 11.83 -6.73 -5.98
C ALA A 151 12.83 -5.57 -6.01
N PHE A 152 13.65 -5.53 -7.06
CA PHE A 152 14.25 -4.27 -7.52
C PHE A 152 13.30 -3.61 -8.52
N GLU A 153 12.92 -2.37 -8.25
CA GLU A 153 11.91 -1.65 -9.00
C GLU A 153 12.57 -0.53 -9.78
N TYR A 154 12.85 -0.78 -11.05
CA TYR A 154 13.43 0.21 -11.95
C TYR A 154 12.31 1.08 -12.50
N VAL A 155 12.32 2.35 -12.14
CA VAL A 155 11.26 3.30 -12.46
C VAL A 155 11.79 4.31 -13.46
N LYS A 156 11.03 4.55 -14.53
CA LYS A 156 11.24 5.63 -15.49
C LYS A 156 10.04 6.57 -15.45
N LEU A 157 10.26 7.80 -14.99
CA LEU A 157 9.24 8.83 -14.89
C LEU A 157 8.93 9.44 -16.25
N GLN A 158 7.69 9.91 -16.43
CA GLN A 158 7.28 10.70 -17.60
C GLN A 158 8.04 12.02 -17.67
N GLN A 159 8.32 12.62 -16.50
CA GLN A 159 9.04 13.87 -16.33
C GLN A 159 9.88 13.82 -15.06
N ALA A 160 10.97 14.60 -15.03
CA ALA A 160 11.76 14.76 -13.81
C ALA A 160 10.89 15.39 -12.70
N VAL A 161 11.13 14.98 -11.46
CA VAL A 161 10.40 15.46 -10.29
C VAL A 161 11.42 15.87 -9.23
N ASP A 162 11.30 17.11 -8.75
CA ASP A 162 12.06 17.55 -7.58
C ASP A 162 11.44 16.95 -6.31
N LEU A 163 12.16 16.01 -5.68
CA LEU A 163 11.71 15.37 -4.45
C LEU A 163 12.03 16.18 -3.18
N ALA A 164 12.88 17.21 -3.26
CA ALA A 164 13.32 17.95 -2.09
C ALA A 164 12.16 18.57 -1.26
N PRO A 165 11.09 19.12 -1.88
CA PRO A 165 9.94 19.65 -1.15
C PRO A 165 9.08 18.57 -0.49
N HIS A 166 9.22 17.31 -0.92
CA HIS A 166 8.38 16.18 -0.51
C HIS A 166 9.05 15.27 0.53
N VAL A 167 10.26 15.63 1.01
CA VAL A 167 10.96 14.86 2.04
C VAL A 167 10.11 14.78 3.31
N GLY A 168 9.88 13.56 3.80
CA GLY A 168 9.01 13.28 4.94
C GLY A 168 7.53 13.05 4.58
N GLU A 169 7.15 13.28 3.33
CA GLU A 169 5.85 12.84 2.79
C GLU A 169 5.92 11.37 2.37
N LEU A 170 4.75 10.78 2.15
CA LEU A 170 4.61 9.50 1.50
C LEU A 170 4.44 9.69 -0.01
N GLY A 171 5.11 8.86 -0.79
CA GLY A 171 4.99 8.83 -2.24
C GLY A 171 4.49 7.47 -2.73
N SER A 172 3.56 7.47 -3.68
CA SER A 172 3.14 6.28 -4.43
C SER A 172 3.51 6.45 -5.90
N ILE A 173 4.14 5.41 -6.46
CA ILE A 173 4.52 5.37 -7.87
C ILE A 173 3.44 4.63 -8.64
N THR A 174 2.92 5.22 -9.72
CA THR A 174 2.03 4.54 -10.67
C THR A 174 2.61 4.63 -12.06
N GLY A 175 2.58 3.54 -12.83
CA GLY A 175 3.10 3.52 -14.20
C GLY A 175 2.77 2.23 -14.94
N THR A 176 3.35 2.05 -16.12
CA THR A 176 3.12 0.86 -16.96
C THR A 176 4.23 -0.15 -16.76
N LEU A 177 3.86 -1.40 -16.44
CA LEU A 177 4.82 -2.47 -16.25
C LEU A 177 5.40 -2.92 -17.60
N ARG A 178 6.63 -2.54 -17.88
CA ARG A 178 7.33 -2.91 -19.13
C ARG A 178 7.84 -4.34 -19.08
N LYS A 179 8.39 -4.76 -17.96
CA LYS A 179 9.11 -6.03 -17.85
C LYS A 179 9.12 -6.55 -16.42
N ILE A 180 9.06 -7.87 -16.27
CA ILE A 180 9.22 -8.60 -15.01
C ILE A 180 10.21 -9.72 -15.30
N GLU A 181 11.27 -9.83 -14.50
CA GLU A 181 12.23 -10.93 -14.64
C GLU A 181 12.69 -11.43 -13.28
N PRO A 182 12.86 -12.75 -13.12
CA PRO A 182 13.68 -13.27 -12.05
C PRO A 182 15.07 -12.61 -12.04
N ASN A 183 15.68 -12.53 -10.87
CA ASN A 183 17.09 -12.20 -10.79
C ASN A 183 17.92 -13.27 -11.54
N PRO A 184 19.00 -12.94 -12.27
CA PRO A 184 19.67 -13.89 -13.17
C PRO A 184 20.17 -15.17 -12.47
N ASN A 185 20.56 -15.05 -11.21
CA ASN A 185 21.01 -16.17 -10.38
C ASN A 185 19.87 -16.98 -9.74
N LYS A 186 18.60 -16.61 -9.97
CA LYS A 186 17.41 -17.18 -9.32
C LYS A 186 17.56 -17.28 -7.79
N SER A 187 18.14 -16.24 -7.18
CA SER A 187 18.31 -16.18 -5.73
C SER A 187 16.96 -16.05 -5.01
N ARG A 188 16.78 -16.82 -3.93
CA ARG A 188 15.64 -16.64 -3.02
C ARG A 188 15.78 -15.42 -2.10
N ALA A 189 16.99 -14.91 -1.93
CA ALA A 189 17.24 -13.68 -1.16
C ALA A 189 17.04 -12.41 -2.00
N LEU A 190 17.22 -12.52 -3.33
CA LEU A 190 17.11 -11.42 -4.30
C LEU A 190 16.24 -11.92 -5.47
N VAL A 191 14.93 -11.74 -5.38
CA VAL A 191 14.00 -12.59 -6.14
C VAL A 191 13.76 -12.10 -7.57
N LEU A 192 13.32 -10.86 -7.76
CA LEU A 192 12.97 -10.35 -9.09
C LEU A 192 13.36 -8.89 -9.32
N ARG A 193 13.28 -8.50 -10.58
CA ARG A 193 13.42 -7.14 -11.08
C ARG A 193 12.17 -6.79 -11.87
N ILE A 194 11.56 -5.64 -11.58
CA ILE A 194 10.49 -5.06 -12.39
C ILE A 194 10.94 -3.75 -13.01
N TYR A 195 10.40 -3.46 -14.18
CA TYR A 195 10.68 -2.24 -14.92
C TYR A 195 9.35 -1.55 -15.21
N ILE A 196 9.23 -0.31 -14.75
CA ILE A 196 8.02 0.49 -14.82
C ILE A 196 8.35 1.75 -15.63
N ASP A 197 7.68 1.90 -16.75
CA ASP A 197 7.81 3.06 -17.62
C ASP A 197 6.60 3.99 -17.47
N ASP A 198 6.71 5.20 -18.03
CA ASP A 198 5.67 6.24 -18.01
C ASP A 198 5.12 6.51 -16.60
N ALA A 199 6.01 6.47 -15.60
CA ALA A 199 5.62 6.57 -14.21
C ALA A 199 5.38 8.01 -13.74
N THR A 200 4.48 8.16 -12.78
CA THR A 200 4.22 9.37 -12.01
C THR A 200 4.31 9.07 -10.52
N ILE A 201 4.50 10.12 -9.70
CA ILE A 201 4.53 10.00 -8.24
C ILE A 201 3.38 10.86 -7.68
N ALA A 202 2.54 10.26 -6.87
CA ALA A 202 1.54 10.96 -6.07
C ALA A 202 2.07 11.11 -4.64
N PHE A 203 1.99 12.32 -4.08
CA PHE A 203 2.46 12.61 -2.73
C PHE A 203 1.29 12.81 -1.76
N SER A 204 1.44 12.32 -0.54
CA SER A 204 0.48 12.50 0.55
C SER A 204 1.20 12.81 1.86
N LYS A 205 0.61 13.71 2.66
CA LYS A 205 1.16 14.07 3.97
C LYS A 205 0.77 13.01 5.00
N HIS A 206 1.67 12.69 5.92
CA HIS A 206 1.30 12.02 7.16
C HIS A 206 0.24 12.89 7.88
N SER A 207 -0.95 12.31 8.10
CA SER A 207 -1.98 12.89 8.97
C SER A 207 -1.66 12.60 10.43
#